data_AF-A0A838P5X2-F1
#
_entry.id   AF-A0A838P5X2-F1
#
_cell.length_a   1.000
_cell.length_b   1.000
_cell.length_c   1.000
_cell.angle_alpha   90.00
_cell.angle_beta   90.00
_cell.angle_gamma   90.00
#
_symmetry.space_group_name_H-M   'P 1'
#
loop_
_entity.id
_entity.type
_entity.pdbx_description
1 polymer ?
#
loop_
_entity_poly.entity_id
_entity_poly.type
_entity_poly.pdbx_seq_one_letter_code
_entity_poly.pdbx_strand_id
1 'polypeptide(L)'
;MCAAAAPSGSAWDESSITANNLPALGSLATTTAQIGEDRKGKFLVIDVTALVQQWLGDDGQGTNGLPNNGLALVAHPADATTPAVANITFDSKENSQTSHEPQLNVQFKRAADGLQRVEHDTSLMGDGTSASPLGVAAGGISSVHLANDSVTGEKIADGAVTSTELADGSVTSPKINAPL
;
A
#
# COMPACT_ATOMS: atom_id res chain seq x y z
N MET A 1 -33.34 15.02 3.15
CA MET A 1 -32.00 15.59 3.47
C MET A 1 -30.93 14.55 3.26
N CYS A 2 -29.67 14.93 2.98
CA CYS A 2 -28.58 13.96 2.92
C CYS A 2 -27.94 13.80 4.30
N ALA A 3 -27.52 12.58 4.63
CA ALA A 3 -26.56 12.37 5.70
C ALA A 3 -25.16 12.54 5.10
N ALA A 4 -24.30 13.16 5.87
CA ALA A 4 -22.94 13.47 5.50
C ALA A 4 -22.00 12.88 6.54
N ALA A 5 -20.96 12.16 6.12
CA ALA A 5 -19.91 11.73 7.03
C ALA A 5 -18.76 12.74 7.01
N ALA A 6 -18.38 13.26 8.17
CA ALA A 6 -17.18 14.09 8.34
C ALA A 6 -16.26 13.43 9.37
N PRO A 7 -14.93 13.42 9.15
CA PRO A 7 -14.00 12.96 10.19
C PRO A 7 -14.04 13.94 11.36
N SER A 8 -13.84 13.45 12.59
CA SER A 8 -13.60 14.36 13.71
C SER A 8 -12.25 15.05 13.55
N GLY A 9 -12.24 16.38 13.69
CA GLY A 9 -11.05 17.23 13.64
C GLY A 9 -10.19 17.17 14.91
N SER A 10 -10.67 16.52 15.98
CA SER A 10 -9.92 16.32 17.23
C SER A 10 -10.25 14.96 17.87
N ALA A 11 -9.33 14.44 18.70
CA ALA A 11 -9.60 13.25 19.51
C ALA A 11 -10.78 13.49 20.46
N TRP A 12 -11.54 12.42 20.75
CA TRP A 12 -12.66 12.44 21.70
C TRP A 12 -12.76 11.12 22.45
N ASP A 13 -13.44 11.18 23.59
CA ASP A 13 -13.74 10.02 24.45
C ASP A 13 -15.27 9.82 24.50
N GLU A 14 -15.70 8.61 24.14
CA GLU A 14 -17.10 8.18 24.10
C GLU A 14 -17.82 8.42 25.43
N SER A 15 -17.12 8.31 26.55
CA SER A 15 -17.68 8.50 27.88
C SER A 15 -17.95 9.96 28.25
N SER A 16 -17.39 10.91 27.50
CA SER A 16 -17.38 12.34 27.86
C SER A 16 -18.11 13.24 26.86
N ILE A 17 -18.49 12.71 25.69
CA ILE A 17 -19.13 13.50 24.62
C ILE A 17 -20.56 13.89 24.98
N THR A 18 -20.88 15.16 24.78
CA THR A 18 -22.18 15.79 25.03
C THR A 18 -22.44 16.83 23.94
N ALA A 19 -23.66 17.37 23.87
CA ALA A 19 -23.99 18.46 22.94
C ALA A 19 -23.16 19.74 23.18
N ASN A 20 -22.56 19.92 24.36
CA ASN A 20 -21.82 21.13 24.72
C ASN A 20 -20.30 21.01 24.51
N ASN A 21 -19.78 19.83 24.20
CA ASN A 21 -18.37 19.56 23.95
C ASN A 21 -18.16 18.69 22.71
N LEU A 22 -19.01 18.91 21.70
CA LEU A 22 -18.91 18.28 20.39
C LEU A 22 -17.50 18.51 19.80
N PRO A 23 -16.82 17.46 19.32
CA PRO A 23 -15.55 17.59 18.63
C PRO A 23 -15.67 18.50 17.41
N ALA A 24 -14.59 19.21 17.08
CA ALA A 24 -14.55 19.98 15.83
C ALA A 24 -14.78 19.02 14.66
N LEU A 25 -15.59 19.42 13.67
CA LEU A 25 -15.83 18.61 12.49
C LEU A 25 -14.82 18.93 11.39
N GLY A 26 -14.27 17.90 10.76
CA GLY A 26 -13.44 18.03 9.57
C GLY A 26 -14.27 18.37 8.32
N SER A 27 -13.60 18.45 7.18
CA SER A 27 -14.26 18.63 5.89
C SER A 27 -15.21 17.48 5.60
N LEU A 28 -16.34 17.79 4.95
CA LEU A 28 -17.29 16.80 4.48
C LEU A 28 -16.61 15.76 3.58
N ALA A 29 -16.69 14.48 3.97
CA ALA A 29 -16.02 13.40 3.22
C ALA A 29 -16.92 12.80 2.14
N THR A 30 -18.22 12.67 2.41
CA THR A 30 -19.19 12.10 1.45
C THR A 30 -20.62 12.48 1.83
N THR A 31 -21.54 12.39 0.88
CA THR A 31 -22.98 12.62 1.09
C THR A 31 -23.78 11.44 0.58
N THR A 32 -24.81 11.03 1.30
CA THR A 32 -25.78 10.08 0.78
C THR A 32 -26.67 10.74 -0.28
N ALA A 33 -27.47 9.94 -0.99
CA ALA A 33 -28.67 10.46 -1.64
C ALA A 33 -29.64 11.03 -0.59
N GLN A 34 -30.65 11.79 -1.03
CA GLN A 34 -31.72 12.29 -0.16
C GLN A 34 -32.34 11.14 0.64
N ILE A 35 -32.34 11.31 1.96
CA ILE A 35 -33.03 10.47 2.92
C ILE A 35 -34.38 11.13 3.17
N GLY A 36 -35.44 10.48 2.70
CA GLY A 36 -36.84 10.82 2.98
C GLY A 36 -37.52 9.76 3.85
N GLU A 37 -38.82 9.94 4.08
CA GLU A 37 -39.65 8.98 4.84
C GLU A 37 -39.65 7.56 4.23
N ASP A 38 -39.37 7.45 2.94
CA ASP A 38 -39.21 6.19 2.20
C ASP A 38 -38.07 5.31 2.75
N ARG A 39 -37.13 5.90 3.49
CA ARG A 39 -35.98 5.22 4.10
C ARG A 39 -36.20 4.82 5.56
N LYS A 40 -37.36 5.13 6.15
CA LYS A 40 -37.66 4.79 7.54
C LYS A 40 -37.61 3.28 7.79
N GLY A 41 -36.90 2.85 8.83
CA GLY A 41 -36.73 1.44 9.18
C GLY A 41 -35.88 0.63 8.20
N LYS A 42 -35.06 1.30 7.37
CA LYS A 42 -34.10 0.67 6.45
C LYS A 42 -32.67 1.03 6.83
N PHE A 43 -31.73 0.16 6.47
CA PHE A 43 -30.31 0.48 6.55
C PHE A 43 -29.96 1.65 5.62
N LEU A 44 -29.06 2.50 6.09
CA LEU A 44 -28.40 3.52 5.31
C LEU A 44 -26.95 3.08 5.08
N VAL A 45 -26.57 2.93 3.81
CA VAL A 45 -25.19 2.65 3.43
C VAL A 45 -24.54 3.97 3.02
N ILE A 46 -23.38 4.27 3.62
CA ILE A 46 -22.57 5.45 3.32
C ILE A 46 -21.22 4.94 2.87
N ASP A 47 -20.84 5.25 1.63
CA ASP A 47 -19.54 4.87 1.10
C ASP A 47 -18.47 5.85 1.61
N VAL A 48 -17.64 5.36 2.53
CA VAL A 48 -16.52 6.08 3.13
C VAL A 48 -15.17 5.59 2.62
N THR A 49 -15.13 4.87 1.49
CA THR A 49 -13.91 4.22 0.97
C THR A 49 -12.76 5.22 0.83
N ALA A 50 -13.01 6.39 0.22
CA ALA A 50 -11.99 7.42 0.04
C ALA A 50 -11.41 7.93 1.37
N LEU A 51 -12.26 8.09 2.40
CA LEU A 51 -11.83 8.54 3.71
C LEU A 51 -10.98 7.45 4.42
N VAL A 52 -11.36 6.18 4.29
CA VAL A 52 -10.58 5.06 4.83
C VAL A 52 -9.22 4.95 4.14
N GLN A 53 -9.14 5.16 2.83
CA GLN A 53 -7.87 5.21 2.09
C GLN A 53 -6.97 6.35 2.57
N GLN A 54 -7.54 7.53 2.83
CA GLN A 54 -6.81 8.66 3.39
C GLN A 54 -6.29 8.37 4.81
N TRP A 55 -7.04 7.67 5.67
CA TRP A 55 -6.54 7.25 6.98
C TRP A 55 -5.35 6.29 6.88
N LEU A 56 -5.36 5.41 5.89
CA LEU A 56 -4.31 4.43 5.64
C LEU A 56 -3.06 5.06 4.98
N GLY A 57 -3.16 6.29 4.45
CA GLY A 57 -2.09 6.94 3.68
C GLY A 57 -1.89 6.33 2.29
N ASP A 58 -2.87 5.60 1.78
CA ASP A 58 -2.85 4.85 0.52
C ASP A 58 -3.65 5.55 -0.60
N ASP A 59 -3.71 6.88 -0.57
CA ASP A 59 -4.34 7.73 -1.59
C ASP A 59 -3.43 7.96 -2.83
N GLY A 60 -2.34 7.20 -2.94
CA GLY A 60 -1.30 7.38 -3.95
C GLY A 60 -0.27 8.47 -3.61
N GLN A 61 -0.34 9.13 -2.45
CA GLN A 61 0.62 10.16 -2.00
C GLN A 61 1.58 9.67 -0.89
N GLY A 62 1.38 8.46 -0.37
CA GLY A 62 2.44 7.59 0.16
C GLY A 62 3.11 7.95 1.49
N THR A 63 2.72 8.98 2.26
CA THR A 63 3.38 9.21 3.57
C THR A 63 2.58 9.89 4.69
N ASN A 64 1.34 10.37 4.49
CA ASN A 64 0.64 11.13 5.53
C ASN A 64 -0.82 10.69 5.70
N GLY A 65 -1.01 9.48 6.25
CA GLY A 65 -2.34 9.02 6.66
C GLY A 65 -2.99 10.03 7.61
N LEU A 66 -4.24 10.41 7.34
CA LEU A 66 -4.99 11.32 8.21
C LEU A 66 -5.30 10.62 9.55
N PRO A 67 -5.23 11.32 10.69
CA PRO A 67 -5.66 10.76 11.98
C PRO A 67 -7.13 10.32 11.92
N ASN A 68 -7.41 9.08 12.31
CA ASN A 68 -8.78 8.61 12.49
C ASN A 68 -9.27 8.96 13.90
N ASN A 69 -9.96 10.08 14.01
CA ASN A 69 -10.65 10.47 15.23
C ASN A 69 -12.15 10.12 15.14
N GLY A 70 -12.59 9.18 14.31
CA GLY A 70 -14.01 8.81 14.19
C GLY A 70 -14.81 9.61 13.16
N LEU A 71 -16.08 9.22 12.99
CA LEU A 71 -17.01 9.77 12.01
C LEU A 71 -18.18 10.48 12.69
N ALA A 72 -18.52 11.67 12.19
CA ALA A 72 -19.72 12.39 12.53
C ALA A 72 -20.73 12.31 11.39
N LEU A 73 -21.99 12.05 11.72
CA LEU A 73 -23.10 12.18 10.78
C LEU A 73 -23.71 13.58 10.94
N VAL A 74 -23.69 14.35 9.88
CA VAL A 74 -24.24 15.71 9.86
C VAL A 74 -25.37 15.85 8.86
N ALA A 75 -26.30 16.74 9.18
CA ALA A 75 -27.29 17.19 8.23
C ALA A 75 -26.57 17.91 7.07
N HIS A 76 -26.79 17.45 5.85
CA HIS A 76 -26.34 18.17 4.66
C HIS A 76 -27.55 18.55 3.80
N PRO A 77 -27.68 19.83 3.42
CA PRO A 77 -28.82 20.27 2.65
C PRO A 77 -28.78 19.64 1.25
N ALA A 78 -29.96 19.43 0.67
CA ALA A 78 -30.09 18.87 -0.67
C ALA A 78 -29.52 19.79 -1.76
N ASP A 79 -29.60 21.09 -1.48
CA ASP A 79 -29.24 22.20 -2.34
C ASP A 79 -28.99 23.44 -1.47
N ALA A 80 -28.54 24.53 -2.08
CA ALA A 80 -28.22 25.78 -1.37
C ALA A 80 -29.43 26.47 -0.69
N THR A 81 -30.66 26.04 -0.99
CA THR A 81 -31.90 26.69 -0.54
C THR A 81 -32.66 25.90 0.52
N THR A 82 -32.33 24.63 0.72
CA THR A 82 -32.95 23.74 1.69
C THR A 82 -32.24 23.88 3.05
N PRO A 83 -32.96 24.16 4.16
CA PRO A 83 -32.35 24.22 5.49
C PRO A 83 -31.65 22.90 5.87
N ALA A 84 -30.47 22.99 6.49
CA ALA A 84 -29.74 21.83 7.01
C ALA A 84 -30.33 21.38 8.35
N VAL A 85 -31.43 20.63 8.29
CA VAL A 85 -32.06 20.00 9.46
C VAL A 85 -31.92 18.48 9.31
N ALA A 86 -31.54 17.77 10.36
CA ALA A 86 -31.63 16.31 10.38
C ALA A 86 -32.23 15.91 11.72
N ASN A 87 -33.38 15.25 11.67
CA ASN A 87 -33.94 14.57 12.82
C ASN A 87 -33.74 13.07 12.61
N ILE A 88 -32.52 12.61 12.89
CA ILE A 88 -32.15 11.20 12.77
C ILE A 88 -32.16 10.62 14.18
N THR A 89 -33.14 9.76 14.43
CA THR A 89 -33.16 8.94 15.63
C THR A 89 -32.68 7.55 15.23
N PHE A 90 -31.51 7.15 15.74
CA PHE A 90 -31.11 5.75 15.67
C PHE A 90 -32.01 4.96 16.60
N ASP A 91 -32.49 3.81 16.14
CA ASP A 91 -32.98 2.77 17.02
C ASP A 91 -31.78 2.29 17.84
N SER A 92 -31.62 2.89 19.02
CA SER A 92 -30.43 2.71 19.86
C SER A 92 -30.14 1.23 20.13
N LYS A 93 -28.84 0.90 20.25
CA LYS A 93 -28.33 -0.40 20.74
C LYS A 93 -29.06 -0.88 22.01
N GLU A 94 -29.59 0.03 22.82
CA GLU A 94 -30.22 -0.24 24.11
C GLU A 94 -31.71 -0.67 24.03
N ASN A 95 -32.35 -0.64 22.86
CA ASN A 95 -33.73 -1.13 22.70
C ASN A 95 -33.75 -2.60 22.23
N SER A 96 -34.17 -3.53 23.08
CA SER A 96 -34.18 -4.97 22.79
C SER A 96 -35.26 -5.47 21.82
N GLN A 97 -36.16 -4.61 21.31
CA GLN A 97 -37.28 -5.05 20.45
C GLN A 97 -37.04 -4.90 18.93
N THR A 98 -36.24 -3.93 18.47
CA THR A 98 -36.00 -3.70 17.03
C THR A 98 -34.57 -3.29 16.68
N SER A 99 -33.66 -3.24 17.66
CA SER A 99 -32.30 -2.72 17.49
C SER A 99 -31.42 -3.60 16.61
N HIS A 100 -30.58 -2.94 15.81
CA HIS A 100 -29.42 -3.54 15.17
C HIS A 100 -28.19 -2.71 15.51
N GLU A 101 -27.05 -3.38 15.64
CA GLU A 101 -25.79 -2.67 15.87
C GLU A 101 -25.36 -1.94 14.59
N PRO A 102 -24.92 -0.67 14.65
CA PRO A 102 -24.25 -0.05 13.51
C PRO A 102 -22.98 -0.83 13.17
N GLN A 103 -22.74 -1.08 11.88
CA GLN A 103 -21.58 -1.85 11.40
C GLN A 103 -20.71 -1.00 10.47
N LEU A 104 -19.39 -1.11 10.65
CA LEU A 104 -18.39 -0.60 9.72
C LEU A 104 -17.65 -1.80 9.11
N ASN A 105 -17.82 -1.99 7.80
CA ASN A 105 -17.16 -3.07 7.07
C ASN A 105 -15.98 -2.49 6.29
N VAL A 106 -14.77 -2.85 6.70
CA VAL A 106 -13.54 -2.52 5.96
C VAL A 106 -13.00 -3.80 5.33
N GLN A 107 -13.01 -3.83 4.00
CA GLN A 107 -12.36 -4.91 3.24
C GLN A 107 -11.06 -4.38 2.65
N PHE A 108 -9.93 -4.87 3.16
CA PHE A 108 -8.64 -4.63 2.54
C PHE A 108 -8.55 -5.46 1.26
N LYS A 109 -8.50 -4.79 0.11
CA LYS A 109 -8.01 -5.44 -1.10
C LYS A 109 -6.51 -5.59 -0.90
N ARG A 110 -6.03 -6.84 -0.79
CA ARG A 110 -4.59 -7.09 -0.98
C ARG A 110 -4.26 -6.54 -2.36
N ALA A 111 -3.18 -5.77 -2.49
CA ALA A 111 -2.69 -5.38 -3.79
C ALA A 111 -2.66 -6.65 -4.66
N ALA A 112 -3.41 -6.62 -5.76
CA ALA A 112 -3.20 -7.60 -6.81
C ALA A 112 -1.82 -7.26 -7.34
N ASP A 113 -0.80 -7.97 -6.87
CA ASP A 113 0.47 -8.26 -7.54
C ASP A 113 1.37 -8.95 -6.51
N GLY A 114 2.18 -9.92 -6.96
CA GLY A 114 2.94 -10.86 -6.14
C GLY A 114 4.01 -10.23 -5.22
N LEU A 115 5.21 -10.82 -5.20
CA LEU A 115 6.32 -10.30 -4.40
C LEU A 115 6.63 -8.85 -4.82
N GLN A 116 6.35 -7.90 -3.91
CA GLN A 116 6.48 -6.45 -4.16
C GLN A 116 7.93 -5.98 -4.15
N ARG A 117 8.83 -6.75 -3.54
CA ARG A 117 10.28 -6.51 -3.51
C ARG A 117 11.01 -7.83 -3.24
N VAL A 118 12.01 -8.14 -4.06
CA VAL A 118 12.98 -9.20 -3.76
C VAL A 118 14.22 -8.51 -3.21
N GLU A 119 14.42 -8.59 -1.90
CA GLU A 119 15.71 -8.20 -1.32
C GLU A 119 16.71 -9.33 -1.57
N HIS A 120 17.75 -9.04 -2.32
CA HIS A 120 18.86 -9.93 -2.55
C HIS A 120 20.14 -9.33 -1.95
N ASP A 121 21.12 -10.16 -1.62
CA ASP A 121 22.41 -9.68 -1.12
C ASP A 121 23.23 -8.99 -2.23
N THR A 122 24.38 -8.44 -1.85
CA THR A 122 25.25 -7.67 -2.78
C THR A 122 25.88 -8.51 -3.89
N SER A 123 25.77 -9.84 -3.86
CA SER A 123 26.28 -10.72 -4.93
C SER A 123 25.32 -10.79 -6.13
N LEU A 124 24.07 -10.36 -5.96
CA LEU A 124 23.05 -10.31 -7.00
C LEU A 124 22.74 -8.86 -7.38
N MET A 125 22.21 -8.66 -8.58
CA MET A 125 21.75 -7.37 -9.07
C MET A 125 20.38 -7.49 -9.76
N GLY A 126 19.67 -6.37 -9.84
CA GLY A 126 18.37 -6.26 -10.49
C GLY A 126 17.20 -6.68 -9.62
N ASP A 127 16.02 -6.16 -9.92
CA ASP A 127 14.78 -6.44 -9.16
C ASP A 127 13.88 -7.49 -9.83
N GLY A 128 14.31 -8.02 -10.99
CA GLY A 128 13.56 -9.01 -11.75
C GLY A 128 12.49 -8.43 -12.65
N THR A 129 12.43 -7.10 -12.80
CA THR A 129 11.60 -6.45 -13.82
C THR A 129 12.25 -6.58 -15.21
N SER A 130 11.48 -6.38 -16.28
CA SER A 130 12.05 -6.36 -17.64
C SER A 130 13.04 -5.22 -17.87
N ALA A 131 12.91 -4.12 -17.13
CA ALA A 131 13.84 -2.98 -17.16
C ALA A 131 15.10 -3.23 -16.35
N SER A 132 15.03 -4.10 -15.32
CA SER A 132 16.15 -4.43 -14.44
C SER A 132 16.15 -5.93 -14.07
N PRO A 133 16.44 -6.83 -15.03
CA PRO A 133 16.37 -8.27 -14.82
C PRO A 133 17.38 -8.75 -13.77
N LEU A 134 17.09 -9.89 -13.14
CA LEU A 134 18.01 -10.51 -12.18
C LEU A 134 19.33 -10.90 -12.84
N GLY A 135 20.43 -10.61 -12.16
CA GLY A 135 21.79 -10.95 -12.58
C GLY A 135 22.75 -11.14 -11.41
N VAL A 136 23.99 -11.47 -11.73
CA VAL A 136 25.09 -11.53 -10.75
C VAL A 136 25.82 -10.20 -10.77
N ALA A 137 26.04 -9.61 -9.59
CA ALA A 137 26.74 -8.35 -9.46
C ALA A 137 28.23 -8.48 -9.85
N ALA A 138 28.86 -7.37 -10.21
CA ALA A 138 30.31 -7.33 -10.45
C ALA A 138 31.08 -7.82 -9.21
N GLY A 139 31.99 -8.78 -9.39
CA GLY A 139 32.71 -9.42 -8.29
C GLY A 139 31.88 -10.42 -7.48
N GLY A 140 30.61 -10.65 -7.82
CA GLY A 140 29.74 -11.65 -7.18
C GLY A 140 30.24 -13.08 -7.40
N ILE A 141 31.05 -13.34 -8.42
CA ILE A 141 31.75 -14.61 -8.63
C ILE A 141 33.21 -14.48 -8.20
N SER A 142 33.63 -15.33 -7.25
CA SER A 142 35.01 -15.46 -6.80
C SER A 142 35.49 -16.91 -6.92
N SER A 143 36.73 -17.18 -6.56
CA SER A 143 37.30 -18.54 -6.65
C SER A 143 36.54 -19.58 -5.83
N VAL A 144 35.88 -19.19 -4.73
CA VAL A 144 35.06 -20.14 -3.94
C VAL A 144 33.78 -20.57 -4.65
N HIS A 145 33.32 -19.78 -5.63
CA HIS A 145 32.13 -20.07 -6.42
C HIS A 145 32.44 -20.96 -7.63
N LEU A 146 33.72 -21.13 -7.98
CA LEU A 146 34.18 -21.91 -9.12
C LEU A 146 34.85 -23.21 -8.62
N ALA A 147 34.27 -24.35 -8.95
CA ALA A 147 34.92 -25.63 -8.66
C ALA A 147 36.22 -25.80 -9.49
N ASN A 148 37.12 -26.67 -9.02
CA ASN A 148 38.30 -27.06 -9.80
C ASN A 148 37.90 -27.56 -11.18
N ASP A 149 38.67 -27.17 -12.20
CA ASP A 149 38.44 -27.51 -13.61
C ASP A 149 37.07 -27.07 -14.18
N SER A 150 36.34 -26.20 -13.46
CA SER A 150 35.04 -25.71 -13.91
C SER A 150 35.12 -24.75 -15.09
N VAL A 151 36.27 -24.10 -15.32
CA VAL A 151 36.52 -23.27 -16.51
C VAL A 151 37.38 -24.08 -17.47
N THR A 152 36.73 -24.73 -18.44
CA THR A 152 37.38 -25.56 -19.47
C THR A 152 37.71 -24.73 -20.71
N GLY A 153 38.54 -25.26 -21.61
CA GLY A 153 38.86 -24.61 -22.89
C GLY A 153 37.61 -24.24 -23.69
N GLU A 154 36.58 -25.09 -23.70
CA GLU A 154 35.30 -24.82 -24.39
C GLU A 154 34.51 -23.64 -23.81
N LYS A 155 34.74 -23.27 -22.54
CA LYS A 155 34.10 -22.11 -21.89
C LYS A 155 34.85 -20.80 -22.17
N ILE A 156 36.05 -20.90 -22.76
CA ILE A 156 36.88 -19.76 -23.15
C ILE A 156 36.77 -19.64 -24.67
N ALA A 157 36.13 -18.58 -25.16
CA ALA A 157 36.04 -18.35 -26.60
C ALA A 157 37.42 -18.12 -27.23
N ASP A 158 37.57 -18.47 -28.51
CA ASP A 158 38.81 -18.24 -29.25
C ASP A 158 39.21 -16.75 -29.20
N GLY A 159 40.45 -16.50 -28.78
CA GLY A 159 40.97 -15.14 -28.62
C GLY A 159 40.47 -14.38 -27.39
N ALA A 160 39.68 -14.99 -26.49
CA ALA A 160 39.19 -14.32 -25.28
C ALA A 160 40.28 -14.00 -24.26
N VAL A 161 41.39 -14.75 -24.26
CA VAL A 161 42.57 -14.46 -23.43
C VAL A 161 43.57 -13.69 -24.28
N THR A 162 43.66 -12.37 -24.07
CA THR A 162 44.62 -11.50 -24.75
C THR A 162 45.83 -11.21 -23.85
N SER A 163 46.75 -10.38 -24.32
CA SER A 163 47.89 -9.94 -23.51
C SER A 163 47.48 -9.17 -22.25
N THR A 164 46.27 -8.59 -22.21
CA THR A 164 45.79 -7.81 -21.05
C THR A 164 45.39 -8.73 -19.89
N GLU A 165 44.89 -9.93 -20.18
CA GLU A 165 44.51 -10.93 -19.18
C GLU A 165 45.70 -11.76 -18.67
N LEU A 166 46.88 -11.63 -19.29
CA LEU A 166 48.10 -12.36 -18.96
C LEU A 166 49.11 -11.44 -18.29
N ALA A 167 49.44 -11.72 -17.02
CA ALA A 167 50.55 -11.03 -16.36
C ALA A 167 51.91 -11.39 -17.00
N ASP A 168 52.87 -10.47 -16.93
CA ASP A 168 54.23 -10.69 -17.43
C ASP A 168 54.86 -11.96 -16.85
N GLY A 169 55.39 -12.82 -17.72
CA GLY A 169 56.01 -14.10 -17.33
C GLY A 169 55.02 -15.20 -16.93
N SER A 170 53.70 -14.99 -17.00
CA SER A 170 52.69 -16.01 -16.68
C SER A 170 52.69 -17.20 -17.66
N VAL A 171 53.13 -16.97 -18.91
CA VAL A 171 53.36 -18.02 -19.91
C VAL A 171 54.85 -18.36 -19.95
N THR A 172 55.21 -19.57 -19.52
CA THR A 172 56.60 -20.04 -19.43
C THR A 172 56.93 -21.03 -20.55
N SER A 173 58.22 -21.27 -20.82
CA SER A 173 58.66 -22.15 -21.92
C SER A 173 57.97 -23.53 -21.95
N PRO A 174 57.70 -24.22 -20.82
CA PRO A 174 56.95 -25.47 -20.83
C PRO A 174 55.52 -25.36 -21.38
N LYS A 175 54.87 -24.20 -21.25
CA LYS A 175 53.49 -23.96 -21.74
C LYS A 175 53.42 -23.70 -23.25
N ILE A 176 54.56 -23.46 -23.90
CA ILE A 176 54.66 -23.09 -25.33
C ILE A 176 55.19 -24.27 -26.17
N ASN A 177 55.51 -25.40 -25.56
CA ASN A 177 56.10 -26.52 -26.29
C ASN A 177 55.03 -27.32 -27.04
N ALA A 178 54.64 -26.85 -28.21
CA ALA A 178 53.96 -27.67 -29.21
C ALA A 178 55.03 -28.52 -29.93
N PRO A 179 54.90 -29.87 -29.98
CA PRO A 179 55.76 -30.67 -30.84
C PRO A 179 55.52 -30.23 -32.29
N LEU A 180 56.62 -29.95 -33.01
CA LEU A 180 56.63 -29.57 -34.42
C LEU A 180 56.13 -30.70 -35.33
#